data_AF-A0A936FPT6-F1
#
_entry.id   AF-A0A936FPT6-F1
#
_cell.length_a   1.000
_cell.length_b   1.000
_cell.length_c   1.000
_cell.angle_alpha   90.00
_cell.angle_beta   90.00
_cell.angle_gamma   90.00
#
_symmetry.space_group_name_H-M   'P 1'
#
loop_
_entity.id
_entity.type
_entity.pdbx_description
1 polymer ?
#
loop_
_entity_poly.entity_id
_entity_poly.type
_entity_poly.pdbx_seq_one_letter_code
_entity_poly.pdbx_strand_id
1 'polypeptide(L)'
;MKTTVALAALSALAQEDRLAAFPLLVEHAPDGLPAGTIAQRLGVPSPTLSFHLKELCHAGLIAAHPQGRFIWYRAELEAMNCLVRYLTENCCGTSGVCDPVFAPTGKQAGTAARRLSRPGATRDAPSPGCLSATVPVAIHRRSRS
;
A
#
# COMPACT_ATOMS: atom_id res chain seq x y z
N MET A 1 12.44 -2.83 6.92
CA MET A 1 12.49 -2.88 5.44
C MET A 1 13.96 -2.89 5.02
N LYS A 2 14.34 -3.60 3.95
CA LYS A 2 15.73 -3.54 3.42
C LYS A 2 15.87 -2.34 2.46
N THR A 3 17.03 -1.70 2.40
CA THR A 3 17.29 -0.53 1.53
C THR A 3 16.94 -0.81 0.05
N THR A 4 17.27 -1.99 -0.47
CA THR A 4 16.95 -2.36 -1.86
C THR A 4 15.45 -2.39 -2.14
N VAL A 5 14.65 -2.82 -1.17
CA VAL A 5 13.18 -2.82 -1.27
C VAL A 5 12.63 -1.40 -1.19
N ALA A 6 13.20 -0.55 -0.33
CA ALA A 6 12.82 0.86 -0.24
C ALA A 6 13.14 1.61 -1.56
N LEU A 7 14.30 1.36 -2.16
CA LEU A 7 14.67 1.94 -3.46
C LEU A 7 13.72 1.49 -4.58
N ALA A 8 13.34 0.21 -4.61
CA ALA A 8 12.37 -0.30 -5.59
C ALA A 8 11.00 0.38 -5.43
N ALA A 9 10.52 0.53 -4.19
CA ALA A 9 9.27 1.21 -3.89
C ALA A 9 9.28 2.69 -4.31
N LEU A 10 10.34 3.42 -3.95
CA LEU A 10 10.51 4.83 -4.34
C LEU A 10 10.63 5.00 -5.86
N SER A 11 11.38 4.13 -6.54
CA SER A 11 11.51 4.15 -8.01
C SER A 11 10.17 3.87 -8.69
N ALA A 12 9.38 2.93 -8.14
CA ALA A 12 8.03 2.68 -8.62
C ALA A 12 7.10 3.89 -8.38
N LEU A 13 7.25 4.64 -7.29
CA LEU A 13 6.46 5.85 -7.05
C LEU A 13 6.91 7.07 -7.86
N ALA A 14 8.16 7.12 -8.32
CA ALA A 14 8.75 8.25 -9.06
C ALA A 14 8.28 8.36 -10.54
N GLN A 15 7.02 8.04 -10.82
CA GLN A 15 6.36 8.25 -12.11
C GLN A 15 4.94 8.78 -11.87
N GLU A 16 4.54 9.77 -12.65
CA GLU A 16 3.28 10.51 -12.47
C GLU A 16 2.05 9.60 -12.42
N ASP A 17 1.86 8.75 -13.44
CA ASP A 17 0.70 7.84 -13.50
C ASP A 17 0.67 6.82 -12.36
N ARG A 18 1.85 6.35 -11.93
CA ARG A 18 1.97 5.39 -10.81
C ARG A 18 1.66 6.07 -9.48
N LEU A 19 2.17 7.28 -9.30
CA LEU A 19 1.89 8.09 -8.13
C LEU A 19 0.43 8.54 -8.09
N ALA A 20 -0.24 8.76 -9.22
CA ALA A 20 -1.66 9.08 -9.26
C ALA A 20 -2.53 7.84 -8.97
N ALA A 21 -2.12 6.65 -9.45
CA ALA A 21 -2.83 5.41 -9.21
C ALA A 21 -2.84 4.99 -7.73
N PHE A 22 -1.73 5.20 -7.01
CA PHE A 22 -1.61 4.71 -5.64
C PHE A 22 -2.62 5.37 -4.66
N PRO A 23 -2.71 6.72 -4.52
CA PRO A 23 -3.70 7.40 -3.69
C PRO A 23 -5.14 7.05 -4.07
N LEU A 24 -5.43 6.94 -5.38
CA LEU A 24 -6.73 6.49 -5.86
C LEU A 24 -7.09 5.09 -5.32
N LEU A 25 -6.13 4.18 -5.27
CA LEU A 25 -6.30 2.85 -4.69
C LEU A 25 -6.40 2.88 -3.16
N VAL A 26 -5.72 3.81 -2.49
CA VAL A 26 -5.82 4.02 -1.04
C VAL A 26 -7.23 4.49 -0.66
N GLU A 27 -7.81 5.43 -1.42
CA GLU A 27 -9.19 5.90 -1.20
C GLU A 27 -10.24 4.78 -1.28
N HIS A 28 -9.91 3.71 -2.00
CA HIS A 28 -10.82 2.58 -2.26
C HIS A 28 -10.37 1.31 -1.52
N ALA A 29 -9.42 1.43 -0.59
CA ALA A 29 -9.03 0.32 0.27
C ALA A 29 -10.17 -0.01 1.28
N PRO A 30 -10.39 -1.30 1.61
CA PRO A 30 -9.57 -2.47 1.28
C PRO A 30 -9.91 -3.15 -0.06
N ASP A 31 -11.04 -2.78 -0.70
CA ASP A 31 -11.62 -3.52 -1.82
C ASP A 31 -10.87 -3.29 -3.15
N GLY A 32 -10.36 -2.07 -3.36
CA GLY A 32 -9.63 -1.69 -4.55
C GLY A 32 -10.51 -1.37 -5.76
N LEU A 33 -9.91 -1.37 -6.95
CA LEU A 33 -10.58 -1.03 -8.22
C LEU A 33 -10.13 -1.95 -9.37
N PRO A 34 -11.00 -2.24 -10.34
CA PRO A 34 -10.59 -2.94 -11.56
C PRO A 34 -9.76 -2.03 -12.47
N ALA A 35 -8.84 -2.62 -13.24
CA ALA A 35 -7.92 -1.91 -14.13
C ALA A 35 -8.61 -0.89 -15.05
N GLY A 36 -9.77 -1.25 -15.60
CA GLY A 36 -10.53 -0.38 -16.51
C GLY A 36 -11.05 0.88 -15.84
N THR A 37 -11.49 0.79 -14.58
CA THR A 37 -11.97 1.96 -13.83
C THR A 37 -10.80 2.89 -13.46
N ILE A 38 -9.64 2.32 -13.12
CA ILE A 38 -8.43 3.12 -12.86
C ILE A 38 -8.00 3.87 -14.14
N ALA A 39 -8.01 3.19 -15.29
CA ALA A 39 -7.69 3.80 -16.60
C ALA A 39 -8.61 4.98 -16.92
N GLN A 40 -9.92 4.78 -16.73
CA GLN A 40 -10.90 5.85 -16.96
C GLN A 40 -10.70 7.05 -16.03
N ARG A 41 -10.44 6.82 -14.74
CA ARG A 41 -10.28 7.90 -13.76
C ARG A 41 -9.00 8.70 -13.96
N LEU A 42 -7.91 8.05 -14.37
CA LEU A 42 -6.63 8.70 -14.62
C LEU A 42 -6.49 9.24 -16.05
N GLY A 43 -7.39 8.90 -16.96
CA GLY A 43 -7.27 9.27 -18.38
C GLY A 43 -6.12 8.59 -19.10
N VAL A 44 -5.60 7.48 -18.55
CA VAL A 44 -4.43 6.77 -19.08
C VAL A 44 -4.88 5.59 -19.95
N PRO A 45 -4.29 5.38 -21.15
CA PRO A 45 -4.61 4.23 -21.98
C PRO A 45 -4.38 2.88 -21.26
N SER A 46 -5.32 1.94 -21.40
CA SER A 46 -5.27 0.63 -20.69
C SER A 46 -3.95 -0.15 -20.84
N PRO A 47 -3.30 -0.21 -22.02
CA PRO A 47 -2.01 -0.90 -22.16
C PRO A 47 -0.90 -0.24 -21.32
N THR A 48 -0.85 1.09 -21.32
CA THR A 48 0.10 1.90 -20.56
C THR A 48 -0.14 1.74 -19.06
N LEU A 49 -1.39 1.88 -18.61
CA LEU A 49 -1.73 1.68 -17.21
C LEU A 49 -1.39 0.27 -16.72
N SER A 50 -1.63 -0.76 -17.53
CA SER A 50 -1.31 -2.14 -17.15
C SER A 50 0.18 -2.32 -16.86
N PHE A 51 1.05 -1.65 -17.61
CA PHE A 51 2.48 -1.61 -17.35
C PHE A 51 2.78 -0.91 -16.02
N HIS A 52 2.22 0.28 -15.79
CA HIS A 52 2.39 1.03 -14.55
C HIS A 52 1.93 0.26 -13.30
N LEU A 53 0.77 -0.39 -13.36
CA LEU A 53 0.25 -1.21 -12.27
C LEU A 53 1.12 -2.45 -12.03
N LYS A 54 1.69 -3.05 -13.08
CA LYS A 54 2.60 -4.18 -12.91
C LYS A 54 3.89 -3.78 -12.19
N GLU A 55 4.44 -2.61 -12.48
CA GLU A 55 5.61 -2.08 -11.78
C GLU A 55 5.31 -1.81 -10.29
N LEU A 56 4.14 -1.24 -9.99
CA LEU A 56 3.68 -1.07 -8.61
C LEU A 56 3.48 -2.40 -7.87
N CYS A 57 2.94 -3.43 -8.55
CA CYS A 57 2.83 -4.78 -8.00
C CYS A 57 4.21 -5.38 -7.71
N HIS A 58 5.16 -5.19 -8.62
CA HIS A 58 6.53 -5.72 -8.45
C HIS A 58 7.23 -5.08 -7.26
N ALA A 59 6.98 -3.79 -7.01
CA ALA A 59 7.46 -3.08 -5.84
C ALA A 59 6.72 -3.44 -4.53
N GLY A 60 5.66 -4.25 -4.59
CA GLY A 60 4.87 -4.67 -3.43
C GLY A 60 3.99 -3.57 -2.83
N LEU A 61 3.74 -2.48 -3.56
CA LEU A 61 2.91 -1.37 -3.09
C LEU A 61 1.42 -1.58 -3.36
N ILE A 62 1.10 -2.44 -4.33
CA ILE A 62 -0.28 -2.83 -4.64
C ILE A 62 -0.34 -4.34 -4.86
N ALA A 63 -1.52 -4.93 -4.67
CA ALA A 63 -1.78 -6.33 -4.98
C ALA A 63 -2.85 -6.45 -6.07
N ALA A 64 -2.65 -7.41 -6.97
CA ALA A 64 -3.59 -7.73 -8.04
C ALA A 64 -4.32 -9.05 -7.73
N HIS A 65 -5.64 -9.04 -7.83
CA HIS A 65 -6.51 -10.20 -7.57
C HIS A 65 -7.47 -10.40 -8.75
N PRO A 66 -7.47 -11.57 -9.40
CA PRO A 66 -8.43 -11.86 -10.47
C PRO A 66 -9.83 -12.06 -9.88
N GLN A 67 -10.82 -11.39 -10.46
CA GLN A 67 -12.23 -11.56 -10.11
C GLN A 67 -13.07 -11.68 -11.38
N GLY A 68 -13.41 -12.93 -11.72
CA GLY A 68 -14.11 -13.26 -12.96
C GLY A 68 -13.27 -12.89 -14.19
N ARG A 69 -13.77 -11.95 -15.01
CA ARG A 69 -13.10 -11.49 -16.25
C ARG A 69 -12.18 -10.29 -16.05
N PHE A 70 -12.15 -9.71 -14.85
CA PHE A 70 -11.41 -8.48 -14.55
C PHE A 70 -10.33 -8.75 -13.51
N ILE A 71 -9.25 -7.96 -13.55
CA ILE A 71 -8.23 -7.93 -12.51
C ILE A 71 -8.47 -6.69 -11.65
N TRP A 72 -8.59 -6.91 -10.36
CA TRP A 72 -8.74 -5.89 -9.34
C TRP A 72 -7.40 -5.58 -8.72
N TYR A 73 -7.14 -4.30 -8.47
CA TYR A 73 -5.93 -3.81 -7.83
C TYR A 73 -6.32 -3.14 -6.52
N ARG A 74 -5.57 -3.41 -5.46
CA ARG A 74 -5.74 -2.78 -4.15
C ARG A 74 -4.40 -2.26 -3.63
N ALA A 75 -4.42 -1.19 -2.84
CA ALA A 75 -3.22 -0.69 -2.18
C ALA A 75 -2.82 -1.60 -1.01
N GLU A 76 -1.52 -1.90 -0.91
CA GLU A 76 -0.95 -2.60 0.25
C GLU A 76 -0.44 -1.55 1.24
N LEU A 77 -1.36 -1.11 2.12
CA LEU A 77 -1.12 -0.01 3.07
C LEU A 77 0.03 -0.31 4.05
N GLU A 78 0.19 -1.58 4.43
CA GLU A 78 1.28 -1.99 5.32
C GLU A 78 2.65 -1.78 4.68
N ALA A 79 2.80 -2.07 3.39
CA ALA A 79 4.04 -1.85 2.65
C ALA A 79 4.41 -0.35 2.61
N MET A 80 3.42 0.51 2.37
CA MET A 80 3.62 1.96 2.41
C MET A 80 4.00 2.45 3.81
N ASN A 81 3.34 1.96 4.85
CA ASN A 81 3.69 2.32 6.23
C ASN A 81 5.11 1.86 6.60
N CYS A 82 5.55 0.67 6.15
CA CYS A 82 6.93 0.22 6.32
C CYS A 82 7.92 1.15 5.58
N LEU A 83 7.56 1.67 4.40
CA LEU A 83 8.39 2.61 3.65
C LEU A 83 8.50 3.96 4.36
N VAL A 84 7.38 4.54 4.79
CA VAL A 84 7.36 5.80 5.55
C VAL A 84 8.19 5.65 6.81
N ARG A 85 7.98 4.56 7.58
CA ARG A 85 8.76 4.27 8.77
C ARG A 85 10.26 4.19 8.49
N TYR A 86 10.66 3.52 7.40
CA TYR A 86 12.07 3.42 6.99
C TYR A 86 12.67 4.80 6.69
N LEU A 87 11.91 5.69 6.04
CA LEU A 87 12.38 7.06 5.75
C LEU A 87 12.47 7.92 7.02
N THR A 88 11.56 7.72 7.97
CA THR A 88 11.49 8.54 9.20
C THR A 88 12.33 8.00 10.36
N GLU A 89 12.89 6.78 10.24
CA GLU A 89 13.59 6.07 11.33
C GLU A 89 14.73 6.89 11.97
N ASN A 90 15.40 7.72 11.18
CA ASN A 90 16.50 8.57 11.65
C ASN A 90 16.15 10.07 11.67
N CYS A 91 14.92 10.47 11.29
CA CYS A 91 14.55 11.88 11.14
C CYS A 91 14.48 12.63 12.48
N CYS A 92 14.26 11.93 13.60
CA CYS A 92 13.92 12.55 14.87
C CYS A 92 14.99 12.46 15.98
N GLY A 93 16.26 12.25 15.61
CA GLY A 93 17.39 12.11 16.54
C GLY A 93 17.84 13.36 17.33
N THR A 94 17.12 14.49 17.29
CA THR A 94 17.53 15.71 18.02
C THR A 94 16.38 16.54 18.62
N SER A 95 15.15 16.46 18.11
CA SER A 95 14.08 17.37 18.58
C SER A 95 12.78 16.69 19.00
N GLY A 96 12.64 15.38 18.82
CA GLY A 96 11.43 14.65 19.19
C GLY A 96 10.21 14.98 18.29
N VAL A 97 9.41 13.96 18.08
CA VAL A 97 8.11 13.96 17.37
C VAL A 97 8.20 13.95 15.85
N CYS A 98 8.38 12.74 15.32
CA CYS A 98 8.00 12.36 13.96
C CYS A 98 6.93 11.29 14.17
N ASP A 99 5.69 11.71 14.40
CA ASP A 99 4.56 10.79 14.41
C ASP A 99 3.89 10.85 13.02
N PRO A 100 4.30 10.00 12.05
CA PRO A 100 3.47 9.71 10.90
C PRO A 100 2.34 8.77 11.37
N VAL A 101 1.51 9.21 12.32
CA VAL A 101 0.32 8.49 12.74
C VAL A 101 -0.69 8.63 11.63
N PHE A 102 -0.66 7.66 10.72
CA PHE A 102 -1.80 7.32 9.88
C PHE A 102 -2.83 6.65 10.79
N ALA A 103 -3.58 7.44 11.57
CA ALA A 103 -4.76 6.92 12.26
C ALA A 103 -5.80 6.61 11.17
N PRO A 104 -6.21 5.35 10.94
CA PRO A 104 -7.38 5.11 10.13
C PRO A 104 -8.55 5.70 10.90
N THR A 105 -9.11 6.82 10.45
CA THR A 105 -10.41 7.30 10.90
C THR A 105 -11.47 6.33 10.36
N GLY A 106 -11.52 5.14 10.94
CA GLY A 106 -12.72 4.32 10.96
C GLY A 106 -13.81 5.14 11.65
N LYS A 107 -14.97 5.24 10.99
CA LYS A 107 -16.19 5.87 11.51
C LYS A 107 -16.36 5.64 13.01
N GLN A 108 -16.30 6.72 13.80
CA GLN A 108 -16.90 6.75 15.13
C GLN A 108 -18.42 6.73 14.96
N ALA A 109 -19.02 5.54 14.92
CA ALA A 109 -20.44 5.40 15.24
C ALA A 109 -20.56 5.54 16.75
N GLY A 110 -21.14 6.66 17.20
CA GLY A 110 -21.28 6.93 18.63
C GLY A 110 -22.19 5.93 19.33
N THR A 111 -21.83 5.54 20.55
CA THR A 111 -22.80 5.48 21.67
C THR A 111 -22.04 5.54 23.00
N ALA A 112 -22.62 6.27 23.94
CA ALA A 112 -22.11 6.50 25.27
C ALA A 112 -22.05 5.22 26.13
N ALA A 113 -21.20 5.32 27.16
CA ALA A 113 -21.32 4.73 28.50
C ALA A 113 -20.23 3.72 28.92
N ARG A 114 -19.54 4.16 29.98
CA ARG A 114 -19.18 3.40 31.20
C ARG A 114 -17.69 3.07 31.39
N ARG A 115 -17.06 4.01 32.10
CA ARG A 115 -15.93 3.89 33.04
C ARG A 115 -15.65 2.46 33.53
N LEU A 116 -14.42 1.97 33.31
CA LEU A 116 -13.66 1.17 34.27
C LEU A 116 -12.14 1.19 33.96
N SER A 117 -11.43 1.91 34.82
CA SER A 117 -10.11 1.67 35.42
C SER A 117 -9.08 0.70 34.79
N ARG A 118 -7.86 1.29 34.65
CA ARG A 118 -6.52 0.81 35.05
C ARG A 118 -5.57 0.19 34.00
N PRO A 119 -4.24 0.31 34.26
CA PRO A 119 -3.19 0.52 33.27
C PRO A 119 -2.39 -0.75 32.97
N GLY A 120 -1.66 -0.75 31.86
CA GLY A 120 -0.70 -1.80 31.56
C GLY A 120 0.00 -1.53 30.24
N ALA A 121 1.18 -0.93 30.32
CA ALA A 121 2.14 -0.91 29.22
C ALA A 121 2.49 -2.35 28.83
N THR A 122 2.32 -2.68 27.55
CA THR A 122 3.13 -3.71 26.89
C THR A 122 3.52 -3.21 25.51
N ARG A 123 4.78 -2.74 25.43
CA ARG A 123 5.71 -2.84 24.31
C ARG A 123 5.05 -3.13 22.95
N ASP A 124 5.06 -2.10 22.10
CA ASP A 124 5.00 -2.24 20.64
C ASP A 124 5.91 -3.38 20.19
N ALA A 125 5.28 -4.50 19.85
CA ALA A 125 5.93 -5.57 19.13
C ALA A 125 6.10 -5.08 17.68
N PRO A 126 7.30 -5.20 17.08
CA PRO A 126 7.47 -4.90 15.67
C PRO A 126 6.54 -5.80 14.85
N SER A 127 5.60 -5.19 14.11
CA SER A 127 4.67 -5.90 13.24
C SER A 127 5.46 -6.81 12.27
N PRO A 128 5.12 -8.11 12.18
CA PRO A 128 5.90 -9.09 11.43
C PRO A 128 5.87 -8.91 9.90
N GLY A 129 5.09 -7.98 9.35
CA GLY A 129 4.88 -7.84 7.91
C GLY A 129 5.99 -7.12 7.12
N CYS A 130 6.91 -6.39 7.77
CA CYS A 130 7.95 -5.67 7.02
C CYS A 130 9.09 -6.55 6.48
N LEU A 131 9.06 -7.87 6.70
CA LEU A 131 10.19 -8.78 6.44
C LEU A 131 10.06 -9.72 5.24
N SER A 132 8.89 -9.86 4.59
CA SER A 132 8.84 -10.69 3.38
C SER A 132 7.69 -10.31 2.44
N ALA A 133 7.88 -9.26 1.65
CA ALA A 133 7.24 -9.16 0.34
C ALA A 133 7.93 -10.15 -0.60
N THR A 134 7.72 -11.45 -0.38
CA THR A 134 7.98 -12.44 -1.42
C THR A 134 6.94 -12.18 -2.48
N VAL A 135 7.34 -11.63 -3.63
CA VAL A 135 6.48 -11.36 -4.77
C VAL A 135 6.19 -12.70 -5.48
N PRO A 136 5.00 -13.33 -5.38
CA PRO A 136 4.69 -14.43 -6.26
C PRO A 136 4.35 -13.84 -7.64
N VAL A 137 5.36 -13.71 -8.50
CA VAL A 137 5.19 -13.40 -9.92
C VAL A 137 4.67 -14.67 -10.62
N ALA A 138 3.40 -15.01 -10.42
CA ALA A 138 2.72 -16.03 -11.23
C ALA A 138 2.15 -15.38 -12.50
N ILE A 139 3.04 -14.92 -13.38
CA ILE A 139 2.63 -14.50 -14.74
C ILE A 139 2.37 -15.77 -15.53
N HIS A 140 1.10 -16.08 -15.74
CA HIS A 140 0.63 -17.14 -16.64
C HIS A 140 1.38 -17.07 -17.98
N ARG A 141 2.21 -18.09 -18.26
CA ARG A 141 2.71 -18.37 -19.61
C ARG A 141 1.49 -18.66 -20.49
N ARG A 142 1.22 -17.76 -21.44
CA ARG A 142 0.31 -18.04 -22.55
C ARG A 142 0.90 -19.17 -23.39
N SER A 143 0.18 -20.29 -23.43
CA SER A 143 0.26 -21.27 -24.51
C SER A 143 0.07 -20.55 -25.85
N ARG A 144 1.07 -20.64 -26.72
CA ARG A 144 0.94 -20.37 -28.16
C ARG A 144 1.30 -21.67 -28.87
N SER A 145 0.34 -22.11 -29.69
CA SER A 145 0.37 -23.10 -30.79
C SER A 145 1.12 -24.41 -30.60
#